data_AF-A0A497IZN4-F1
#
_entry.id   AF-A0A497IZN4-F1
#
_cell.length_a   1.000
_cell.length_b   1.000
_cell.length_c   1.000
_cell.angle_alpha   90.00
_cell.angle_beta   90.00
_cell.angle_gamma   90.00
#
_symmetry.space_group_name_H-M   'P 1'
#
loop_
_entity.id
_entity.type
_entity.pdbx_description
1 polymer ?
#
loop_
_entity_poly.entity_id
_entity_poly.type
_entity_poly.pdbx_seq_one_letter_code
_entity_poly.pdbx_strand_id
1 'polypeptide(L)'
;MAGNIVKEAKRLGVKVVAFPECSHAKRTLFKFWDEWFGELPFERASILQLIDQYIREGKIKLKKGILKDPVTYHDPCNLGRNSGLYEEPRKVLYIISTDFREMNPNRKRNWCCSGRRSSCCS
;
A
#
# COMPACT_ATOMS: atom_id res chain seq x y z
N MET A 1 -2.03 0.63 20.81
CA MET A 1 -0.90 0.35 19.90
C MET A 1 -0.39 1.61 19.20
N ALA A 2 -1.22 2.34 18.43
CA ALA A 2 -0.79 3.56 17.72
C ALA A 2 -0.09 4.60 18.62
N GLY A 3 -0.63 4.89 19.80
CA GLY A 3 -0.03 5.86 20.75
C GLY A 3 1.37 5.47 21.22
N ASN A 4 1.67 4.18 21.38
CA ASN A 4 3.02 3.73 21.76
C ASN A 4 4.01 4.00 20.62
N ILE A 5 3.59 3.80 19.37
CA ILE A 5 4.45 4.06 18.20
C ILE A 5 4.76 5.56 18.10
N VAL A 6 3.77 6.43 18.28
CA VAL A 6 3.96 7.89 18.28
C VAL A 6 4.88 8.32 19.42
N LYS A 7 4.69 7.77 20.62
CA LYS A 7 5.54 8.07 21.79
C LYS A 7 6.99 7.67 21.54
N GLU A 8 7.24 6.46 21.05
CA GLU A 8 8.59 5.99 20.77
C GLU A 8 9.23 6.73 19.59
N ALA A 9 8.46 7.06 18.55
CA ALA A 9 8.93 7.89 17.44
C ALA A 9 9.41 9.26 17.92
N LYS A 10 8.66 9.91 18.82
CA LYS A 10 9.07 11.17 19.46
C LYS A 10 10.31 10.99 20.33
N ARG A 11 10.37 9.94 21.15
CA ARG A 11 11.50 9.64 22.04
C ARG A 11 12.80 9.42 21.25
N LEU A 12 12.72 8.72 20.13
CA LEU A 12 13.87 8.42 19.27
C LEU A 12 14.22 9.56 18.28
N GLY A 13 13.40 10.60 18.18
CA GLY A 13 13.61 11.70 17.25
C GLY A 13 13.63 11.25 15.78
N VAL A 14 12.80 10.26 15.43
CA VAL A 14 12.77 9.73 14.06
C VAL A 14 12.22 10.76 13.08
N LYS A 15 12.79 10.81 11.88
CA LYS A 15 12.31 11.71 10.81
C LYS A 15 11.11 11.15 10.06
N VAL A 16 11.05 9.82 9.90
CA VAL A 16 10.03 9.12 9.11
C VAL A 16 9.58 7.87 9.84
N VAL A 17 8.27 7.69 9.97
CA VAL A 17 7.65 6.44 10.41
C VAL A 17 7.08 5.74 9.17
N ALA A 18 7.73 4.63 8.79
CA ALA A 18 7.30 3.80 7.67
C ALA A 18 6.47 2.61 8.16
N PHE A 19 5.29 2.39 7.57
CA PHE A 19 4.48 1.21 7.86
C PHE A 19 4.60 0.14 6.76
N PRO A 20 4.91 -1.12 7.15
CA PRO A 20 5.01 -2.25 6.24
C PRO A 20 3.62 -2.75 5.81
N GLU A 21 3.54 -3.10 4.52
CA GLU A 21 2.51 -3.65 3.59
C GLU A 21 1.01 -3.70 3.90
N CYS A 22 0.55 -3.50 5.13
CA CYS A 22 -0.85 -3.65 5.46
C CYS A 22 -1.67 -2.43 5.00
N SER A 23 -2.57 -2.68 4.07
CA SER A 23 -3.54 -1.70 3.56
C SER A 23 -4.41 -1.06 4.66
N HIS A 24 -4.59 -1.74 5.80
CA HIS A 24 -5.25 -1.18 6.98
C HIS A 24 -4.36 -0.24 7.77
N ALA A 25 -3.08 -0.58 7.91
CA ALA A 25 -2.12 0.27 8.58
C ALA A 25 -1.97 1.60 7.83
N LYS A 26 -1.98 1.59 6.49
CA LYS A 26 -2.03 2.82 5.68
C LYS A 26 -3.23 3.69 6.05
N ARG A 27 -4.44 3.12 6.07
CA ARG A 27 -5.66 3.88 6.43
C ARG A 27 -5.56 4.46 7.85
N THR A 28 -5.07 3.68 8.81
CA THR A 28 -4.89 4.16 10.17
C THR A 28 -3.85 5.27 10.26
N LEU A 29 -2.73 5.12 9.58
CA LEU A 29 -1.63 6.06 9.58
C LEU A 29 -1.99 7.41 8.97
N PHE A 30 -2.72 7.43 7.85
CA PHE A 30 -3.01 8.66 7.10
C PHE A 30 -4.41 9.24 7.32
N LYS A 31 -5.34 8.47 7.89
CA LYS A 31 -6.68 8.98 8.20
C LYS A 31 -6.86 9.19 9.70
N PHE A 32 -6.58 8.16 10.49
CA PHE A 32 -6.92 8.19 11.90
C PHE A 32 -5.86 8.86 12.78
N TRP A 33 -4.58 8.84 12.41
CA TRP A 33 -3.55 9.49 13.24
C TRP A 33 -3.64 11.02 13.23
N ASP A 34 -4.07 11.61 12.11
CA ASP A 34 -4.32 13.06 12.04
C ASP A 34 -5.45 13.43 13.01
N GLU A 35 -6.55 12.66 13.00
CA GLU A 35 -7.68 12.86 13.91
C GLU A 35 -7.31 12.59 15.38
N TRP A 36 -6.43 11.62 15.67
CA TRP A 36 -6.11 11.21 17.04
C TRP A 36 -4.98 12.00 17.70
N PHE A 37 -4.00 12.45 16.92
CA PHE A 37 -2.76 13.01 17.46
C PHE A 37 -2.44 14.41 16.93
N GLY A 38 -3.21 14.92 15.97
CA GLY A 38 -2.94 16.21 15.33
C GLY A 38 -1.62 16.22 14.56
N GLU A 39 -0.94 17.36 14.57
CA GLU A 39 0.35 17.51 13.90
C GLU A 39 1.44 16.68 14.59
N LEU A 40 2.16 15.89 13.79
CA LEU A 40 3.22 15.00 14.25
C LEU A 40 4.58 15.54 13.78
N PRO A 41 5.64 15.47 14.61
CA PRO A 41 6.95 16.04 14.29
C PRO A 41 7.79 15.16 13.33
N PHE A 42 7.14 14.23 12.63
CA PHE A 42 7.77 13.26 11.74
C PHE A 42 6.87 12.96 10.56
N GLU A 43 7.48 12.61 9.44
CA GLU A 43 6.76 12.20 8.25
C GLU A 43 6.22 10.78 8.39
N ARG A 44 5.13 10.50 7.68
CA ARG A 44 4.49 9.18 7.64
C ARG A 44 4.57 8.65 6.23
N ALA A 45 5.06 7.43 6.08
CA ALA A 45 5.24 6.82 4.78
C ALA A 45 4.62 5.42 4.72
N SER A 46 3.95 5.11 3.60
CA SER A 46 3.58 3.74 3.27
C SER A 46 4.68 3.09 2.44
N ILE A 47 5.01 1.83 2.71
CA ILE A 47 5.99 1.09 1.91
C ILE A 47 5.68 1.08 0.41
N LEU A 48 4.41 1.10 0.02
CA LEU A 48 4.01 1.16 -1.40
C LEU A 48 4.40 2.49 -2.06
N GLN A 49 4.26 3.61 -1.33
CA GLN A 49 4.69 4.92 -1.81
C GLN A 49 6.22 5.01 -1.88
N LEU A 50 6.90 4.48 -0.85
CA LEU A 50 8.36 4.44 -0.84
C LEU A 50 8.92 3.57 -1.97
N ILE A 51 8.31 2.42 -2.24
CA ILE A 51 8.71 1.54 -3.34
C ILE A 51 8.48 2.24 -4.70
N ASP A 52 7.31 2.87 -4.92
CA ASP A 52 7.05 3.62 -6.16
C ASP A 52 8.08 4.75 -6.35
N GLN A 53 8.37 5.51 -5.29
CA GLN A 53 9.40 6.55 -5.31
C GLN A 53 10.79 5.97 -5.63
N TYR A 54 11.20 4.89 -4.98
CA TYR A 54 12.50 4.28 -5.21
C TYR A 54 12.65 3.65 -6.61
N ILE A 55 11.56 3.16 -7.19
CA ILE A 55 11.55 2.70 -8.59
C ILE A 55 11.73 3.91 -9.52
N ARG A 56 11.02 5.01 -9.29
CA ARG A 56 11.13 6.25 -10.10
C ARG A 56 12.50 6.91 -10.00
N GLU A 57 13.09 6.92 -8.81
CA GLU A 57 14.43 7.44 -8.55
C GLU A 57 15.54 6.49 -9.04
N GLY A 58 15.19 5.30 -9.54
CA GLY A 58 16.15 4.30 -10.02
C GLY A 58 16.97 3.62 -8.92
N LYS A 59 16.63 3.84 -7.64
CA LYS A 59 17.22 3.16 -6.47
C LYS A 59 16.86 1.68 -6.44
N ILE A 60 15.64 1.34 -6.87
CA ILE A 60 15.21 -0.05 -7.08
C ILE A 60 15.09 -0.30 -8.58
N LYS A 61 15.92 -1.22 -9.09
CA LYS A 61 15.84 -1.68 -10.48
C LYS A 61 15.06 -2.97 -10.54
N LEU A 62 13.87 -2.92 -11.12
CA LEU A 62 13.06 -4.11 -11.38
C LEU A 62 13.70 -4.89 -12.54
N LYS A 63 13.96 -6.19 -12.33
CA LYS A 63 14.31 -7.08 -13.43
C LYS A 63 13.04 -7.41 -14.21
N LYS A 64 13.12 -7.35 -15.53
CA LYS A 64 11.98 -7.62 -16.41
C LYS A 64 11.74 -9.12 -16.54
N GLY A 65 10.47 -9.52 -16.64
CA GLY A 65 10.09 -10.90 -16.96
C GLY A 65 10.61 -11.98 -16.01
N ILE A 66 10.72 -11.65 -14.72
CA ILE A 66 11.10 -12.63 -13.69
C ILE A 66 9.97 -13.67 -13.52
N LEU A 67 8.72 -13.19 -13.55
CA LEU A 67 7.55 -14.04 -13.46
C LEU A 67 7.21 -14.52 -14.87
N LYS A 68 7.42 -15.82 -15.12
CA LYS A 68 7.20 -16.45 -16.42
C LYS A 68 5.82 -17.08 -16.54
N ASP A 69 5.26 -17.51 -15.42
CA ASP A 69 3.93 -18.10 -15.36
C ASP A 69 2.83 -17.03 -15.53
N PRO A 70 1.61 -17.42 -15.94
CA PRO A 70 0.47 -16.50 -15.96
C PRO A 70 0.20 -15.91 -14.58
N VAL A 71 0.24 -14.57 -14.49
CA VAL A 71 0.00 -13.83 -13.24
C VAL A 71 -1.32 -13.06 -13.36
N THR A 72 -2.17 -13.18 -12.33
CA THR A 72 -3.35 -12.32 -12.14
C THR A 72 -3.17 -11.46 -10.89
N TYR A 73 -3.88 -10.32 -10.84
CA TYR A 73 -3.85 -9.43 -9.68
C TYR A 73 -5.22 -9.24 -9.07
N HIS A 74 -5.31 -9.50 -7.77
CA HIS A 74 -6.52 -9.24 -6.98
C HIS A 74 -6.37 -7.93 -6.22
N ASP A 75 -7.18 -6.93 -6.57
CA ASP A 75 -7.17 -5.61 -5.95
C ASP A 75 -7.58 -5.66 -4.46
N PRO A 76 -6.70 -5.27 -3.52
CA PRO A 76 -7.05 -5.20 -2.10
C PRO A 76 -8.04 -4.07 -1.85
N CYS A 77 -9.17 -4.36 -1.20
CA CYS A 77 -10.26 -3.40 -0.98
C CYS A 77 -9.81 -2.09 -0.30
N ASN A 78 -8.87 -2.14 0.65
CA ASN A 78 -8.36 -0.94 1.33
C ASN A 78 -7.36 -0.12 0.48
N LEU A 79 -6.58 -0.75 -0.39
CA LEU A 79 -5.70 -0.02 -1.30
C LEU A 79 -6.50 0.60 -2.44
N GLY A 80 -7.40 -0.19 -3.01
CA GLY A 80 -8.29 0.25 -4.06
C GLY A 80 -9.37 1.21 -3.54
N ARG A 81 -10.44 0.67 -2.92
CA ARG A 81 -11.65 1.46 -2.57
C ARG A 81 -11.37 2.56 -1.56
N ASN A 82 -10.50 2.32 -0.58
CA ASN A 82 -10.24 3.28 0.48
C ASN A 82 -9.03 4.21 0.23
N SER A 83 -8.12 3.85 -0.69
CA SER A 83 -6.91 4.65 -0.93
C SER A 83 -6.67 5.04 -2.38
N GLY A 84 -7.53 4.61 -3.33
CA GLY A 84 -7.44 4.93 -4.75
C GLY A 84 -6.26 4.30 -5.50
N LEU A 85 -5.46 3.45 -4.85
CA LEU A 85 -4.28 2.83 -5.44
C LEU A 85 -4.68 1.59 -6.24
N TYR A 86 -4.64 1.73 -7.56
CA TYR A 86 -4.98 0.68 -8.51
C TYR A 86 -3.87 0.47 -9.54
N GLU A 87 -3.29 1.56 -10.04
CA GLU A 87 -2.36 1.50 -11.17
C GLU A 87 -0.91 1.27 -10.72
N GLU A 88 -0.55 1.69 -9.51
CA GLU A 88 0.80 1.55 -8.98
C GLU A 88 1.24 0.07 -8.89
N PRO A 89 0.42 -0.84 -8.32
CA PRO A 89 0.77 -2.27 -8.32
C PRO A 89 0.82 -2.86 -9.74
N ARG A 90 -0.08 -2.42 -10.63
CA ARG A 90 -0.14 -2.90 -12.02
C ARG A 90 1.10 -2.54 -12.81
N LYS A 91 1.59 -1.30 -12.69
CA LYS A 91 2.83 -0.87 -13.35
C LYS A 91 4.01 -1.78 -12.99
N VAL A 92 4.12 -2.15 -11.71
CA VAL A 92 5.16 -3.09 -11.26
C VAL A 92 4.95 -4.47 -11.88
N LEU A 93 3.72 -4.98 -11.87
CA LEU A 93 3.37 -6.29 -12.44
C LEU A 93 3.64 -6.38 -13.96
N TYR A 94 3.32 -5.33 -14.72
CA TYR A 94 3.63 -5.25 -16.15
C TYR A 94 5.14 -5.28 -16.44
N ILE A 95 5.98 -4.81 -15.51
CA ILE A 95 7.43 -4.84 -15.68
C ILE A 95 7.98 -6.24 -15.37
N ILE A 96 7.52 -6.86 -14.29
CA ILE A 96 8.11 -8.10 -13.77
C ILE A 96 7.50 -9.38 -14.36
N SER A 97 6.29 -9.32 -14.94
CA SER A 97 5.60 -10.47 -15.52
C SER A 97 5.69 -10.49 -17.05
N THR A 98 5.83 -11.69 -17.62
CA THR A 98 5.74 -11.91 -19.07
C THR A 98 4.30 -12.16 -19.55
N ASP A 99 3.41 -12.62 -18.67
CA ASP A 99 2.01 -12.93 -18.98
C ASP A 99 1.11 -12.44 -17.83
N PHE A 100 0.86 -11.12 -17.80
CA PHE A 100 -0.06 -10.52 -16.85
C PHE A 100 -1.49 -10.49 -17.41
N ARG A 101 -2.42 -11.13 -16.70
CA ARG A 101 -3.83 -11.23 -17.07
C ARG A 101 -4.68 -10.49 -16.05
N GLU A 102 -5.39 -9.47 -16.53
CA GLU A 102 -6.27 -8.69 -15.67
C GLU A 102 -7.53 -9.49 -15.31
N MET A 103 -7.97 -9.39 -14.05
CA MET A 103 -9.23 -10.01 -13.62
C MET A 103 -10.44 -9.18 -14.05
N ASN A 104 -11.60 -9.82 -14.25
CA ASN A 104 -12.87 -9.14 -14.44
C ASN A 104 -13.91 -9.69 -13.44
N PRO A 105 -14.52 -8.86 -12.58
CA PRO A 105 -14.33 -7.41 -12.43
C PRO A 105 -13.03 -7.04 -11.71
N ASN A 106 -12.49 -5.84 -11.99
CA ASN A 106 -11.28 -5.28 -11.34
C ASN A 106 -11.53 -3.92 -10.69
N ARG A 107 -10.49 -3.38 -10.04
CA ARG A 107 -10.45 -2.08 -9.37
C ARG A 107 -11.57 -1.96 -8.33
N LYS A 108 -12.36 -0.88 -8.36
CA LYS A 108 -13.47 -0.63 -7.42
C LYS A 108 -14.50 -1.76 -7.44
N ARG A 109 -14.68 -2.42 -8.58
CA ARG A 109 -15.65 -3.49 -8.80
C ARG A 109 -15.11 -4.89 -8.49
N ASN A 110 -13.85 -5.04 -8.09
CA ASN A 110 -13.28 -6.34 -7.74
C ASN A 110 -14.04 -7.00 -6.57
N TRP A 111 -14.08 -8.32 -6.54
CA TRP A 111 -14.65 -9.07 -5.43
C TRP A 111 -13.80 -8.92 -4.16
N CYS A 112 -14.43 -8.92 -2.99
CA CYS A 112 -13.68 -9.00 -1.75
C CYS A 112 -13.19 -10.42 -1.54
N CYS A 113 -11.90 -10.59 -1.22
CA CYS A 113 -11.32 -11.89 -0.84
C CYS A 113 -11.84 -12.43 0.51
N SER A 114 -12.80 -11.77 1.15
CA SER A 114 -13.39 -12.12 2.45
C SER A 114 -12.41 -12.25 3.62
N GLY A 115 -11.15 -11.85 3.46
CA GLY A 115 -10.10 -11.99 4.47
C GLY A 115 -10.29 -11.12 5.72
N ARG A 116 -11.09 -10.03 5.65
CA ARG A 116 -11.54 -9.27 6.83
C ARG A 116 -13.02 -8.87 6.69
N ARG A 117 -13.76 -8.96 7.80
CA ARG A 117 -15.17 -8.51 7.96
C ARG A 117 -15.36 -6.99 7.97
N SER A 118 -14.52 -6.22 7.29
CA SER A 118 -14.82 -4.81 7.07
C SER A 118 -15.85 -4.71 5.96
N SER A 119 -16.94 -4.00 6.23
CA SER A 119 -18.11 -3.66 5.40
C SER A 119 -17.81 -2.95 4.07
N CYS A 120 -16.66 -3.20 3.46
CA CYS A 120 -16.21 -2.60 2.22
C CYS A 120 -16.96 -3.13 0.99
N CYS A 121 -17.83 -4.13 1.17
CA CYS A 121 -18.70 -4.73 0.15
C CYS A 121 -20.15 -4.23 0.20
N SER A 122 -20.47 -3.29 1.10
CA SER A 122 -21.74 -2.55 1.10
C SER A 122 -21.75 -1.47 0.03
#